data_AF-A0A161HZD2-F1
#
_entry.id   AF-A0A161HZD2-F1
#
_cell.length_a   1.000
_cell.length_b   1.000
_cell.length_c   1.000
_cell.angle_alpha   90.00
_cell.angle_beta   90.00
_cell.angle_gamma   90.00
#
_symmetry.space_group_name_H-M   'P 1'
#
loop_
_entity.id
_entity.type
_entity.pdbx_description
1 polymer ?
#
loop_
_entity_poly.entity_id
_entity_poly.type
_entity_poly.pdbx_seq_one_letter_code
_entity_poly.pdbx_strand_id
1 'polypeptide(L)'
;MDDQLASVLLLTDSLNRENIVDKAAHFISQYSLGLIYLDIKNCSQMEQKYGKEACQKLLAAVKQIMTNLENEEPFGICAHRMFGDDLLVLIRMESGAGEAHLRCLAHDIYQRFKASMAHQAKWAEPVDFYVGVSLLDSGAEKALEHLLYEAVKKAVSEAKKATNAEQQKLQTEFCHILAGQHLTAHYQPIVSLLDKKIYGYEALARGPQTSYFATPHRLWEFAEKENQLYALEKLARQKAIEGFSASDPNWKLFINLNANVIHDPQFTPGQTLAFLKKRGLTPQQVVFEITERQSIDDYASCELLTT
;
A
#
# COMPACT_ATOMS: atom_id res chain seq x y z
N MET A 1 -8.16 28.08 19.29
CA MET A 1 -8.20 29.00 18.15
C MET A 1 -7.71 28.32 16.87
N ASP A 2 -6.80 27.33 16.96
CA ASP A 2 -6.37 26.50 15.82
C ASP A 2 -7.43 25.51 15.29
N ASP A 3 -8.40 25.10 16.11
CA ASP A 3 -9.51 24.21 15.67
C ASP A 3 -10.51 24.89 14.73
N GLN A 4 -10.62 26.22 14.78
CA GLN A 4 -11.55 26.98 13.92
C GLN A 4 -10.99 27.24 12.51
N LEU A 5 -9.66 27.24 12.35
CA LEU A 5 -9.01 27.36 11.05
C LEU A 5 -9.08 26.05 10.25
N ALA A 6 -9.04 24.90 10.93
CA ALA A 6 -9.30 23.60 10.30
C ALA A 6 -10.75 23.47 9.78
N SER A 7 -11.73 24.02 10.51
CA SER A 7 -13.16 23.95 10.12
C SER A 7 -13.51 24.76 8.88
N VAL A 8 -12.75 25.80 8.52
CA VAL A 8 -12.99 26.60 7.30
C VAL A 8 -12.25 26.02 6.09
N LEU A 9 -11.09 25.39 6.31
CA LEU A 9 -10.31 24.71 5.28
C LEU A 9 -10.87 23.33 4.88
N LEU A 10 -11.61 22.65 5.76
CA LEU A 10 -12.28 21.37 5.48
C LEU A 10 -13.56 21.48 4.62
N LEU A 11 -14.03 22.68 4.28
CA LEU A 11 -15.31 22.89 3.57
C LEU A 11 -15.19 23.73 2.29
N THR A 12 -13.99 24.19 1.95
CA THR A 12 -13.75 25.01 0.76
C THR A 12 -13.06 24.18 -0.32
N ASP A 13 -13.85 23.74 -1.30
CA ASP A 13 -13.37 23.06 -2.51
C ASP A 13 -12.36 23.97 -3.25
N SER A 14 -11.14 23.47 -3.45
CA SER A 14 -10.11 24.20 -4.21
C SER A 14 -10.38 24.21 -5.72
N LEU A 15 -11.42 23.50 -6.20
CA LEU A 15 -11.70 23.38 -7.64
C LEU A 15 -13.05 23.96 -8.10
N ASN A 16 -14.08 24.04 -7.27
CA ASN A 16 -15.44 24.39 -7.72
C ASN A 16 -16.09 25.65 -7.11
N ARG A 17 -15.46 26.36 -6.16
CA ARG A 17 -16.04 27.57 -5.50
C ARG A 17 -17.44 27.38 -4.85
N GLU A 18 -17.98 26.17 -4.77
CA GLU A 18 -19.24 25.85 -4.11
C GLU A 18 -18.98 25.11 -2.80
N ASN A 19 -19.57 25.62 -1.72
CA ASN A 19 -19.43 25.03 -0.39
C ASN A 19 -20.35 23.80 -0.28
N ILE A 20 -19.82 22.69 0.24
CA ILE A 20 -20.59 21.47 0.50
C ILE A 20 -21.80 21.72 1.40
N VAL A 21 -21.69 22.70 2.32
CA VAL A 21 -22.78 23.14 3.20
C VAL A 21 -23.94 23.72 2.39
N ASP A 22 -23.66 24.52 1.36
CA ASP A 22 -24.70 25.15 0.53
C ASP A 22 -25.46 24.10 -0.28
N LYS A 23 -24.76 23.09 -0.80
CA LYS A 23 -25.39 21.96 -1.51
C LYS A 23 -26.25 21.13 -0.57
N ALA A 24 -25.73 20.79 0.60
CA ALA A 24 -26.49 20.04 1.59
C ALA A 24 -27.74 20.81 2.05
N ALA A 25 -27.65 22.14 2.21
CA ALA A 25 -28.77 22.99 2.61
C ALA A 25 -29.92 22.96 1.61
N HIS A 26 -29.62 22.87 0.30
CA HIS A 26 -30.63 22.77 -0.74
C HIS A 26 -31.48 21.49 -0.62
N PHE A 27 -30.86 20.36 -0.26
CA PHE A 27 -31.52 19.05 -0.28
C PHE A 27 -32.04 18.56 1.06
N ILE A 28 -31.44 18.98 2.18
CA ILE A 28 -31.81 18.46 3.52
C ILE A 28 -33.25 18.79 3.93
N SER A 29 -33.85 19.81 3.31
CA SER A 29 -35.25 20.20 3.54
C SER A 29 -36.27 19.24 2.92
N GLN A 30 -35.88 18.49 1.89
CA GLN A 30 -36.76 17.61 1.11
C GLN A 30 -36.37 16.13 1.20
N TYR A 31 -35.12 15.84 1.53
CA TYR A 31 -34.57 14.49 1.51
C TYR A 31 -33.68 14.22 2.71
N SER A 32 -33.63 12.96 3.12
CA SER A 32 -32.54 12.50 4.00
C SER A 32 -31.24 12.50 3.22
N LEU A 33 -30.14 12.85 3.88
CA LEU A 33 -28.81 12.86 3.25
C LEU A 33 -27.95 11.75 3.85
N GLY A 34 -27.22 11.08 2.97
CA GLY A 34 -26.18 10.13 3.32
C GLY A 34 -24.83 10.64 2.90
N LEU A 35 -23.79 10.14 3.55
CA LEU A 35 -22.41 10.51 3.33
C LEU A 35 -21.58 9.24 3.14
N ILE A 36 -20.79 9.21 2.08
CA ILE A 36 -19.78 8.18 1.84
C ILE A 36 -18.43 8.89 1.79
N TYR A 37 -17.49 8.42 2.59
CA TYR A 37 -16.08 8.79 2.51
C TYR A 37 -15.32 7.64 1.86
N LEU A 38 -14.53 7.95 0.83
CA LEU A 38 -13.66 7.02 0.13
C LEU A 38 -12.22 7.53 0.20
N ASP A 39 -11.30 6.70 0.67
CA ASP A 39 -9.86 6.95 0.66
C ASP A 39 -9.17 5.95 -0.28
N ILE A 40 -8.42 6.44 -1.27
CA ILE A 40 -7.81 5.61 -2.31
C ILE A 40 -6.57 4.91 -1.77
N LYS A 41 -6.62 3.56 -1.67
CA LYS A 41 -5.48 2.78 -1.20
C LYS A 41 -4.27 2.94 -2.11
N ASN A 42 -3.10 3.11 -1.50
CA ASN A 42 -1.79 3.13 -2.18
C ASN A 42 -1.62 4.20 -3.26
N CYS A 43 -2.38 5.31 -3.20
CA CYS A 43 -2.26 6.40 -4.19
C CYS A 43 -0.82 6.94 -4.30
N SER A 44 -0.14 7.17 -3.17
CA SER A 44 1.25 7.65 -3.16
C SER A 44 2.25 6.63 -3.74
N GLN A 45 2.04 5.33 -3.51
CA GLN A 45 2.90 4.27 -4.07
C GLN A 45 2.73 4.19 -5.59
N MET A 46 1.50 4.36 -6.08
CA MET A 46 1.24 4.46 -7.50
C MET A 46 1.95 5.67 -8.13
N GLU A 47 1.93 6.83 -7.49
CA GLU A 47 2.65 8.01 -7.97
C GLU A 47 4.16 7.77 -8.04
N GLN A 48 4.75 7.10 -7.05
CA GLN A 48 6.17 6.75 -7.06
C GLN A 48 6.53 5.75 -8.17
N LYS A 49 5.68 4.74 -8.39
CA LYS A 49 5.96 3.63 -9.32
C LYS A 49 5.68 3.97 -10.78
N TYR A 50 4.61 4.72 -11.04
CA TYR A 50 4.12 5.01 -12.40
C TYR A 50 4.18 6.49 -12.76
N GLY A 51 4.58 7.35 -11.83
CA GLY A 51 4.68 8.79 -12.02
C GLY A 51 3.35 9.54 -11.84
N LYS A 52 3.45 10.87 -11.80
CA LYS A 52 2.32 11.79 -11.60
C LYS A 52 1.18 11.64 -12.62
N GLU A 53 1.51 11.28 -13.86
CA GLU A 53 0.53 11.11 -14.93
C GLU A 53 -0.48 9.98 -14.62
N ALA A 54 -0.03 8.93 -13.94
CA ALA A 54 -0.90 7.83 -13.54
C ALA A 54 -1.91 8.27 -12.47
N CYS A 55 -1.45 8.99 -11.45
CA CYS A 55 -2.30 9.56 -10.41
C CYS A 55 -3.32 10.54 -11.00
N GLN A 56 -2.91 11.41 -11.93
CA GLN A 56 -3.82 12.33 -12.61
C GLN A 56 -4.93 11.62 -13.40
N LYS A 57 -4.59 10.54 -14.11
CA LYS A 57 -5.58 9.73 -14.84
C LYS A 57 -6.55 9.01 -13.91
N LEU A 58 -6.05 8.49 -12.80
CA LEU A 58 -6.87 7.85 -11.75
C LEU A 58 -7.87 8.86 -11.18
N LEU A 59 -7.41 10.05 -10.80
CA LEU A 59 -8.27 11.14 -10.32
C LEU A 59 -9.29 11.60 -11.38
N ALA A 60 -8.89 11.65 -12.65
CA ALA A 60 -9.79 11.98 -13.74
C ALA A 60 -10.88 10.91 -13.94
N ALA A 61 -10.55 9.63 -13.80
CA ALA A 61 -11.52 8.55 -13.87
C ALA A 61 -12.52 8.58 -12.71
N VAL A 62 -12.04 8.81 -11.47
CA VAL A 62 -12.93 9.04 -10.31
C VAL A 62 -13.87 10.20 -10.61
N LYS A 63 -13.34 11.34 -11.09
CA LYS A 63 -14.15 12.52 -11.41
C LYS A 63 -15.22 12.22 -12.46
N GLN A 64 -14.88 11.50 -13.53
CA GLN A 64 -15.84 11.13 -14.57
C GLN A 64 -16.97 10.24 -14.03
N ILE A 65 -16.64 9.25 -13.20
CA ILE A 65 -17.63 8.36 -12.60
C ILE A 65 -18.57 9.14 -11.69
N MET A 66 -18.02 10.04 -10.87
CA MET A 66 -18.81 10.91 -10.00
C MET A 66 -19.72 11.85 -10.79
N THR A 67 -19.23 12.46 -11.87
CA THR A 67 -20.07 13.31 -12.74
C THR A 67 -21.15 12.49 -13.46
N ASN A 68 -20.87 11.25 -13.87
CA ASN A 68 -21.91 10.39 -14.47
C ASN A 68 -23.00 10.06 -13.44
N LEU A 69 -22.58 9.72 -12.22
CA LEU A 69 -23.46 9.41 -11.10
C LEU A 69 -24.30 10.62 -10.64
N GLU A 70 -23.73 11.83 -10.65
CA GLU A 70 -24.44 13.09 -10.42
C GLU A 70 -25.62 13.31 -11.39
N ASN A 71 -25.49 12.81 -12.63
CA ASN A 71 -26.51 12.94 -13.67
C ASN A 71 -27.50 11.76 -13.72
N GLU A 72 -27.28 10.71 -12.92
CA GLU A 72 -28.16 9.53 -12.83
C GLU A 72 -29.27 9.77 -11.79
N GLU A 73 -30.48 10.14 -12.24
CA GLU A 73 -31.69 10.06 -11.39
C GLU A 73 -32.02 8.58 -11.09
N PRO A 74 -32.50 8.23 -9.87
CA PRO A 74 -33.08 9.08 -8.83
C PRO A 74 -32.11 9.49 -7.71
N PHE A 75 -30.82 9.22 -7.83
CA PHE A 75 -29.85 9.49 -6.77
C PHE A 75 -28.99 10.68 -7.18
N GLY A 76 -29.43 11.89 -6.83
CA GLY A 76 -28.59 13.07 -6.94
C GLY A 76 -27.38 12.94 -6.01
N ILE A 77 -26.33 12.31 -6.51
CA ILE A 77 -25.02 12.30 -5.88
C ILE A 77 -24.51 13.74 -5.95
N CYS A 78 -23.93 14.26 -4.88
CA CYS A 78 -23.17 15.49 -4.85
C CYS A 78 -21.76 15.09 -4.42
N ALA A 79 -20.88 14.82 -5.39
CA ALA A 79 -19.51 14.48 -5.07
C ALA A 79 -18.75 15.77 -4.70
N HIS A 80 -18.05 15.72 -3.58
CA HIS A 80 -17.19 16.79 -3.12
C HIS A 80 -15.80 16.24 -2.85
N ARG A 81 -14.79 16.81 -3.50
CA ARG A 81 -13.42 16.35 -3.33
C ARG A 81 -12.83 16.98 -2.07
N MET A 82 -12.31 16.15 -1.18
CA MET A 82 -11.39 16.60 -0.15
C MET A 82 -9.96 16.36 -0.66
N PHE A 83 -9.02 17.12 -0.13
CA PHE A 83 -7.63 17.19 -0.57
C PHE A 83 -7.00 15.84 -0.95
N GLY A 84 -6.36 15.76 -2.13
CA GLY A 84 -5.58 14.57 -2.51
C GLY A 84 -6.41 13.37 -2.94
N ASP A 85 -6.27 12.27 -2.21
CA ASP A 85 -6.87 10.93 -2.38
C ASP A 85 -8.18 10.73 -1.59
N ASP A 86 -8.58 11.72 -0.79
CA ASP A 86 -9.82 11.70 -0.03
C ASP A 86 -11.03 12.16 -0.88
N LEU A 87 -12.04 11.32 -1.01
CA LEU A 87 -13.30 11.66 -1.67
C LEU A 87 -14.46 11.63 -0.70
N LEU A 88 -15.27 12.69 -0.72
CA LEU A 88 -16.50 12.78 0.03
C LEU A 88 -17.69 12.80 -0.92
N VAL A 89 -18.68 11.96 -0.69
CA VAL A 89 -19.82 11.82 -1.57
C VAL A 89 -21.08 12.00 -0.75
N LEU A 90 -21.78 13.10 -0.96
CA LEU A 90 -23.12 13.34 -0.41
C LEU A 90 -24.15 12.67 -1.31
N ILE A 91 -25.10 11.96 -0.73
CA ILE A 91 -26.11 11.21 -1.46
C ILE A 91 -27.48 11.59 -0.95
N ARG A 92 -28.38 11.89 -1.88
CA ARG A 92 -29.80 11.98 -1.61
C ARG A 92 -30.36 10.59 -1.32
N MET A 93 -30.94 10.41 -0.14
CA MET A 93 -31.50 9.14 0.31
C MET A 93 -33.03 9.13 0.16
N GLU A 94 -33.57 7.98 -0.26
CA GLU A 94 -35.00 7.72 -0.19
C GLU A 94 -35.47 7.55 1.27
N SER A 95 -36.76 7.78 1.51
CA SER A 95 -37.35 7.61 2.85
C SER A 95 -37.19 6.17 3.34
N GLY A 96 -36.55 6.00 4.51
CA GLY A 96 -36.29 4.69 5.12
C GLY A 96 -34.99 4.00 4.68
N ALA A 97 -34.22 4.59 3.76
CA ALA A 97 -32.91 4.06 3.37
C ALA A 97 -31.87 4.32 4.48
N GLY A 98 -31.22 3.26 4.94
CA GLY A 98 -30.20 3.33 6.00
C GLY A 98 -28.75 3.23 5.48
N GLU A 99 -27.80 3.09 6.39
CA GLU A 99 -26.36 2.94 6.06
C GLU A 99 -26.06 1.73 5.16
N ALA A 100 -26.86 0.66 5.24
CA ALA A 100 -26.70 -0.52 4.37
C ALA A 100 -26.84 -0.16 2.89
N HIS A 101 -27.73 0.77 2.55
CA HIS A 101 -27.91 1.24 1.18
C HIS A 101 -26.67 2.04 0.71
N LEU A 102 -26.13 2.90 1.58
CA LEU A 102 -24.88 3.63 1.30
C LEU A 102 -23.71 2.69 1.02
N ARG A 103 -23.62 1.56 1.74
CA ARG A 103 -22.57 0.55 1.47
C ARG A 103 -22.75 -0.14 0.13
N CYS A 104 -23.98 -0.46 -0.26
CA CYS A 104 -24.25 -1.02 -1.58
C CYS A 104 -23.86 -0.04 -2.69
N LEU A 105 -24.18 1.25 -2.52
CA LEU A 105 -23.79 2.29 -3.47
C LEU A 105 -22.27 2.50 -3.52
N ALA A 106 -21.58 2.49 -2.38
CA ALA A 106 -20.11 2.50 -2.35
C ALA A 106 -19.52 1.31 -3.11
N HIS A 107 -20.12 0.12 -2.98
CA HIS A 107 -19.72 -1.06 -3.72
C HIS A 107 -19.96 -0.91 -5.23
N ASP A 108 -21.08 -0.33 -5.65
CA ASP A 108 -21.35 -0.06 -7.07
C ASP A 108 -20.34 0.94 -7.66
N ILE A 109 -20.06 2.03 -6.93
CA ILE A 109 -19.01 3.01 -7.29
C ILE A 109 -17.67 2.29 -7.50
N TYR A 110 -17.30 1.40 -6.58
CA TYR A 110 -16.08 0.60 -6.69
C TYR A 110 -16.06 -0.28 -7.94
N GLN A 111 -17.15 -0.99 -8.25
CA GLN A 111 -17.22 -1.86 -9.42
C GLN A 111 -17.12 -1.06 -10.73
N ARG A 112 -17.80 0.09 -10.81
CA ARG A 112 -17.69 1.00 -11.97
C ARG A 112 -16.26 1.52 -12.12
N PHE A 113 -15.61 1.86 -11.01
CA PHE A 113 -14.20 2.28 -11.01
C PHE A 113 -13.28 1.17 -11.54
N LYS A 114 -13.45 -0.05 -11.02
CA LYS A 114 -12.71 -1.23 -11.46
C LYS A 114 -12.90 -1.50 -12.96
N ALA A 115 -14.12 -1.37 -13.47
CA ALA A 115 -14.41 -1.54 -14.90
C ALA A 115 -13.75 -0.45 -15.76
N SER A 116 -13.79 0.82 -15.32
CA SER A 116 -13.14 1.93 -16.02
C SER A 116 -11.61 1.75 -16.10
N MET A 117 -11.01 1.19 -15.05
CA MET A 117 -9.58 0.91 -14.98
C MET A 117 -9.14 -0.35 -15.73
N ALA A 118 -10.01 -1.35 -15.89
CA ALA A 118 -9.69 -2.56 -16.63
C ALA A 118 -9.27 -2.30 -18.10
N HIS A 119 -9.78 -1.22 -18.71
CA HIS A 119 -9.40 -0.81 -20.07
C HIS A 119 -8.06 -0.08 -20.13
N GLN A 120 -7.50 0.36 -18.99
CA GLN A 120 -6.20 1.02 -18.92
C GLN A 120 -5.10 -0.01 -18.64
N ALA A 121 -4.74 -0.78 -19.68
CA ALA A 121 -3.82 -1.92 -19.65
C ALA A 121 -2.35 -1.63 -19.21
N LYS A 122 -2.05 -0.43 -18.68
CA LYS A 122 -0.71 -0.05 -18.20
C LYS A 122 -0.46 -0.34 -16.72
N TRP A 123 -1.49 -0.56 -15.92
CA TRP A 123 -1.35 -0.81 -14.47
C TRP A 123 -1.90 -2.20 -14.14
N ALA A 124 -1.07 -3.04 -13.54
CA ALA A 124 -1.43 -4.42 -13.21
C ALA A 124 -2.07 -4.56 -11.82
N GLU A 125 -2.05 -3.49 -11.01
CA GLU A 125 -2.49 -3.52 -9.63
C GLU A 125 -3.93 -3.00 -9.49
N PRO A 126 -4.80 -3.74 -8.78
CA PRO A 126 -6.15 -3.27 -8.49
C PRO A 126 -6.08 -2.10 -7.51
N VAL A 127 -6.75 -1.02 -7.86
CA VAL A 127 -6.99 0.11 -6.95
C VAL A 127 -8.15 -0.25 -6.05
N ASP A 128 -7.96 -0.10 -4.74
CA ASP A 128 -8.98 -0.31 -3.72
C ASP A 128 -9.28 1.00 -2.98
N PHE A 129 -10.38 1.00 -2.22
CA PHE A 129 -10.77 2.15 -1.39
C PHE A 129 -11.03 1.70 0.04
N TYR A 130 -10.66 2.53 1.02
CA TYR A 130 -11.27 2.47 2.34
C TYR A 130 -12.59 3.24 2.31
N VAL A 131 -13.65 2.62 2.81
CA VAL A 131 -15.01 3.17 2.75
C VAL A 131 -15.52 3.39 4.16
N GLY A 132 -16.06 4.58 4.41
CA GLY A 132 -16.83 4.88 5.60
C GLY A 132 -18.16 5.51 5.23
N VAL A 133 -19.22 5.21 5.99
CA VAL A 133 -20.56 5.73 5.70
C VAL A 133 -21.18 6.38 6.93
N SER A 134 -21.99 7.41 6.70
CA SER A 134 -22.80 8.02 7.76
C SER A 134 -24.10 8.57 7.18
N LEU A 135 -25.15 8.55 7.99
CA LEU A 135 -26.38 9.30 7.70
C LEU A 135 -26.29 10.68 8.33
N LEU A 136 -26.90 11.67 7.69
CA LEU A 136 -27.20 12.96 8.28
C LEU A 136 -28.63 12.91 8.79
N ASP A 137 -28.78 12.90 10.11
CA ASP A 137 -30.10 12.97 10.75
C ASP A 137 -30.52 14.44 10.89
N SER A 138 -31.63 14.80 10.25
CA SER A 138 -32.22 16.15 10.33
C SER A 138 -33.08 16.35 11.58
N GLY A 139 -33.20 15.35 12.45
CA GLY A 139 -34.09 15.34 13.61
C GLY A 139 -33.71 16.24 14.79
N ALA A 140 -32.57 16.93 14.77
CA ALA A 140 -32.14 17.81 15.86
C ALA A 140 -32.01 19.27 15.37
N GLU A 141 -32.38 20.25 16.20
CA GLU A 141 -32.19 21.71 16.00
C GLU A 141 -30.70 22.14 15.94
N LYS A 142 -29.82 21.29 15.41
CA LYS A 142 -28.41 21.58 15.20
C LYS A 142 -28.20 22.27 13.86
N ALA A 143 -27.26 23.21 13.82
CA ALA A 143 -26.83 23.82 12.56
C ALA A 143 -26.31 22.74 11.58
N LEU A 144 -26.64 22.87 10.30
CA LEU A 144 -26.26 21.92 9.24
C LEU A 144 -24.75 21.65 9.20
N GLU A 145 -23.94 22.68 9.45
CA GLU A 145 -22.48 22.60 9.51
C GLU A 145 -22.02 21.58 10.56
N HIS A 146 -22.67 21.55 11.72
CA HIS A 146 -22.35 20.62 12.79
C HIS A 146 -22.79 19.19 12.45
N LEU A 147 -23.94 19.02 11.81
CA LEU A 147 -24.42 17.70 11.35
C LEU A 147 -23.50 17.11 10.28
N LEU A 148 -23.07 17.93 9.31
CA LEU A 148 -22.08 17.55 8.30
C LEU A 148 -20.75 17.16 8.95
N TYR A 149 -20.26 17.98 9.90
CA TYR A 149 -19.02 17.68 10.61
C TYR A 149 -19.08 16.35 11.38
N GLU A 150 -20.15 16.09 12.13
CA GLU A 150 -20.34 14.82 12.84
C GLU A 150 -20.40 13.62 11.88
N ALA A 151 -21.10 13.76 10.75
CA ALA A 151 -21.21 12.72 9.74
C ALA A 151 -19.86 12.42 9.06
N VAL A 152 -19.11 13.46 8.67
CA VAL A 152 -17.76 13.32 8.09
C VAL A 152 -16.84 12.65 9.08
N LYS A 153 -16.83 13.11 10.34
CA LYS A 153 -16.00 12.53 11.39
C LYS A 153 -16.30 11.05 11.62
N LYS A 154 -17.57 10.66 11.60
CA LYS A 154 -18.00 9.27 11.74
C LYS A 154 -17.54 8.42 10.54
N ALA A 155 -17.79 8.87 9.32
CA ALA A 155 -17.39 8.16 8.10
C ALA A 155 -15.86 8.00 8.00
N VAL A 156 -15.11 9.07 8.26
CA VAL A 156 -13.63 9.03 8.28
C VAL A 156 -13.12 8.09 9.38
N SER A 157 -13.72 8.13 10.58
CA SER A 157 -13.33 7.22 11.66
C SER A 157 -13.58 5.75 11.30
N GLU A 158 -14.68 5.45 10.61
CA GLU A 158 -14.97 4.10 10.14
C GLU A 158 -13.94 3.62 9.11
N ALA A 159 -13.66 4.42 8.08
CA ALA A 159 -12.66 4.08 7.07
C ALA A 159 -11.28 3.85 7.71
N LYS A 160 -10.84 4.75 8.60
CA LYS A 160 -9.56 4.63 9.32
C LYS A 160 -9.49 3.41 10.23
N LYS A 161 -10.60 3.00 10.86
CA LYS A 161 -10.64 1.76 11.66
C LYS A 161 -10.37 0.54 10.79
N ALA A 162 -10.96 0.49 9.59
CA ALA A 162 -10.70 -0.59 8.64
C ALA A 162 -9.24 -0.60 8.18
N THR A 163 -8.66 0.56 7.87
CA THR A 163 -7.23 0.73 7.54
C THR A 163 -6.33 0.23 8.66
N ASN A 164 -6.58 0.67 9.89
CA ASN A 164 -5.75 0.30 11.03
C ASN A 164 -5.84 -1.21 11.34
N ALA A 165 -7.03 -1.80 11.22
CA ALA A 165 -7.21 -3.23 11.43
C ALA A 165 -6.49 -4.06 10.34
N GLU A 166 -6.55 -3.64 9.08
CA GLU A 166 -5.82 -4.27 7.98
C GLU A 166 -4.31 -4.16 8.19
N GLN A 167 -3.80 -2.96 8.49
CA GLN A 167 -2.38 -2.74 8.76
C GLN A 167 -1.89 -3.58 9.95
N GLN A 168 -2.65 -3.63 11.04
CA GLN A 168 -2.30 -4.42 12.22
C GLN A 168 -2.27 -5.93 11.91
N LYS A 169 -3.17 -6.41 11.05
CA LYS A 169 -3.17 -7.80 10.58
C LYS A 169 -1.90 -8.12 9.78
N LEU A 170 -1.55 -7.26 8.82
CA LEU A 170 -0.34 -7.41 8.01
C LEU A 170 0.92 -7.36 8.87
N GLN A 171 0.99 -6.43 9.83
CA GLN A 171 2.11 -6.33 10.76
C GLN A 171 2.25 -7.60 11.61
N THR A 172 1.15 -8.13 12.13
CA THR A 172 1.13 -9.38 12.90
C THR A 172 1.62 -10.56 12.06
N GLU A 173 1.13 -10.69 10.82
CA GLU A 173 1.55 -11.73 9.89
C GLU A 173 3.04 -11.63 9.54
N PHE A 174 3.54 -10.41 9.28
CA PHE A 174 4.95 -10.16 9.00
C PHE A 174 5.84 -10.51 10.19
N CYS A 175 5.44 -10.12 11.41
CA CYS A 175 6.12 -10.50 12.64
C CYS A 175 6.18 -12.03 12.80
N HIS A 176 5.09 -12.76 12.49
CA HIS A 176 5.11 -14.22 12.50
C HIS A 176 6.06 -14.80 11.46
N ILE A 177 6.15 -14.22 10.25
CA ILE A 177 7.10 -14.67 9.24
C ILE A 177 8.55 -14.52 9.72
N LEU A 178 8.89 -13.38 10.32
CA LEU A 178 10.24 -13.14 10.83
C LEU A 178 10.56 -14.03 12.04
N ALA A 179 9.69 -14.06 13.05
CA ALA A 179 9.89 -14.82 14.28
C ALA A 179 9.89 -16.34 14.03
N GLY A 180 8.98 -16.82 13.19
CA GLY A 180 8.89 -18.23 12.79
C GLY A 180 9.85 -18.63 11.68
N GLN A 181 10.63 -17.68 11.14
CA GLN A 181 11.55 -17.87 10.02
C GLN A 181 10.87 -18.50 8.78
N HIS A 182 9.62 -18.11 8.49
CA HIS A 182 8.80 -18.64 7.39
C HIS A 182 9.15 -18.03 6.04
N LEU A 183 10.43 -18.11 5.68
CA LEU A 183 10.97 -17.65 4.43
C LEU A 183 11.65 -18.82 3.72
N THR A 184 11.45 -18.95 2.42
CA THR A 184 12.05 -20.01 1.60
C THR A 184 12.97 -19.38 0.55
N ALA A 185 14.14 -19.97 0.33
CA ALA A 185 15.04 -19.58 -0.76
C ALA A 185 14.75 -20.44 -2.00
N HIS A 186 14.51 -19.78 -3.14
CA HIS A 186 14.51 -20.40 -4.45
C HIS A 186 15.85 -20.12 -5.13
N TYR A 187 16.32 -21.04 -5.98
CA TYR A 187 17.64 -20.94 -6.60
C TYR A 187 17.51 -20.88 -8.12
N GLN A 188 17.84 -19.74 -8.72
CA GLN A 188 17.83 -19.58 -10.17
C GLN A 188 19.23 -19.85 -10.73
N PRO A 189 19.40 -20.79 -11.67
CA PRO A 189 20.71 -21.13 -12.21
C PRO A 189 21.27 -19.98 -13.07
N ILE A 190 22.54 -19.68 -12.87
CA ILE A 190 23.35 -18.78 -13.70
C ILE A 190 24.27 -19.65 -14.54
N VAL A 191 24.20 -19.49 -15.86
CA VAL A 191 24.91 -20.35 -16.83
C VAL A 191 26.00 -19.56 -17.53
N SER A 192 27.21 -20.12 -17.59
CA SER A 192 28.32 -19.56 -18.37
C SER A 192 28.05 -19.74 -19.86
N LEU A 193 28.12 -18.66 -20.64
CA LEU A 193 27.90 -18.71 -22.09
C LEU A 193 29.07 -19.33 -22.86
N LEU A 194 30.25 -19.42 -22.24
CA LEU A 194 31.46 -19.97 -22.87
C LEU A 194 31.38 -21.49 -23.01
N ASP A 195 30.95 -22.16 -21.95
CA ASP A 195 30.95 -23.63 -21.85
C ASP A 195 29.57 -24.22 -21.56
N LYS A 196 28.53 -23.38 -21.43
CA LYS A 196 27.13 -23.75 -21.15
C LYS A 196 26.95 -24.53 -19.85
N LYS A 197 27.89 -24.40 -18.91
CA LYS A 197 27.80 -25.02 -17.58
C LYS A 197 27.20 -24.07 -16.57
N ILE A 198 26.63 -24.64 -15.52
CA ILE A 198 26.15 -23.88 -14.37
C ILE A 198 27.36 -23.26 -13.67
N TYR A 199 27.37 -21.93 -13.61
CA TYR A 199 28.37 -21.15 -12.88
C TYR A 199 28.01 -21.03 -11.40
N GLY A 200 26.71 -20.91 -11.12
CA GLY A 200 26.20 -20.73 -9.77
C GLY A 200 24.68 -20.55 -9.77
N TYR A 201 24.16 -20.11 -8.63
CA TYR A 201 22.74 -19.88 -8.43
C TYR A 201 22.49 -18.56 -7.72
N GLU A 202 21.51 -17.81 -8.18
CA GLU A 202 20.94 -16.68 -7.47
C GLU A 202 19.89 -17.15 -6.47
N ALA A 203 20.07 -16.77 -5.21
CA ALA A 203 19.11 -17.04 -4.15
C ALA A 203 18.03 -15.96 -4.10
N LEU A 204 16.79 -16.39 -4.27
CA LEU A 204 15.62 -15.54 -4.35
C LEU A 204 14.67 -15.87 -3.18
N ALA A 205 14.54 -14.95 -2.24
CA ALA A 205 13.66 -15.11 -1.09
C ALA A 205 12.17 -15.13 -1.50
N ARG A 206 11.38 -16.00 -0.86
CA ARG A 206 9.93 -16.13 -1.03
C ARG A 206 9.28 -16.23 0.34
N GLY A 207 8.22 -15.43 0.54
CA GLY A 207 7.34 -15.58 1.69
C GLY A 207 6.43 -16.81 1.55
N PRO A 208 5.56 -17.07 2.54
CA PRO A 208 4.66 -18.23 2.52
C PRO A 208 3.66 -18.15 1.35
N GLN A 209 3.42 -19.26 0.65
CA GLN A 209 2.64 -19.26 -0.60
C GLN A 209 1.18 -18.77 -0.48
N THR A 210 0.55 -18.96 0.69
CA THR A 210 -0.84 -18.54 0.95
C THR A 210 -0.94 -17.20 1.69
N SER A 211 0.19 -16.54 1.93
CA SER A 211 0.29 -15.27 2.65
C SER A 211 0.12 -14.07 1.72
N TYR A 212 -0.29 -12.92 2.27
CA TYR A 212 -0.16 -11.64 1.57
C TYR A 212 1.27 -11.40 1.04
N PHE A 213 2.27 -11.89 1.78
CA PHE A 213 3.70 -11.78 1.50
C PHE A 213 4.26 -12.90 0.60
N ALA A 214 3.41 -13.71 -0.05
CA ALA A 214 3.85 -14.71 -1.03
C ALA A 214 4.68 -14.08 -2.17
N THR A 215 4.30 -12.87 -2.58
CA THR A 215 5.00 -12.11 -3.62
C THR A 215 6.20 -11.37 -3.03
N PRO A 216 7.43 -11.53 -3.57
CA PRO A 216 8.63 -10.85 -3.08
C PRO A 216 8.45 -9.34 -2.96
N HIS A 217 7.84 -8.71 -3.96
CA HIS A 217 7.62 -7.27 -3.97
C HIS A 217 6.90 -6.76 -2.71
N ARG A 218 5.78 -7.41 -2.33
CA ARG A 218 5.00 -7.05 -1.14
C ARG A 218 5.79 -7.25 0.15
N LEU A 219 6.58 -8.33 0.21
CA LEU A 219 7.41 -8.64 1.37
C LEU A 219 8.50 -7.59 1.59
N TRP A 220 9.22 -7.20 0.53
CA TRP A 220 10.28 -6.20 0.61
C TRP A 220 9.74 -4.79 0.87
N GLU A 221 8.68 -4.40 0.17
CA GLU A 221 8.07 -3.07 0.32
C GLU A 221 7.49 -2.87 1.72
N PHE A 222 6.86 -3.90 2.29
CA PHE A 222 6.34 -3.84 3.65
C PHE A 222 7.47 -3.74 4.67
N ALA A 223 8.56 -4.51 4.48
CA ALA A 223 9.73 -4.44 5.35
C ALA A 223 10.39 -3.04 5.33
N GLU A 224 10.47 -2.40 4.17
CA GLU A 224 10.98 -1.04 4.04
C GLU A 224 10.10 -0.03 4.77
N LYS A 225 8.78 -0.07 4.55
CA LYS A 225 7.82 0.82 5.23
C LYS A 225 7.83 0.68 6.76
N GLU A 226 8.00 -0.54 7.25
CA GLU A 226 8.02 -0.84 8.68
C GLU A 226 9.42 -0.73 9.32
N ASN A 227 10.43 -0.27 8.57
CA ASN A 227 11.83 -0.22 9.00
C ASN A 227 12.36 -1.59 9.50
N GLN A 228 11.91 -2.68 8.89
CA GLN A 228 12.30 -4.06 9.18
C GLN A 228 13.13 -4.69 8.04
N LEU A 229 13.64 -3.87 7.12
CA LEU A 229 14.39 -4.33 5.95
C LEU A 229 15.62 -5.16 6.36
N TYR A 230 16.39 -4.67 7.33
CA TYR A 230 17.56 -5.38 7.88
C TYR A 230 17.20 -6.78 8.41
N ALA A 231 16.13 -6.87 9.21
CA ALA A 231 15.69 -8.13 9.80
C ALA A 231 15.29 -9.15 8.73
N LEU A 232 14.58 -8.68 7.70
CA LEU A 232 14.18 -9.50 6.57
C LEU A 232 15.40 -9.96 5.74
N GLU A 233 16.34 -9.07 5.41
CA GLU A 233 17.54 -9.41 4.65
C GLU A 233 18.45 -10.38 5.39
N LYS A 234 18.59 -10.20 6.70
CA LYS A 234 19.31 -11.15 7.56
C LYS A 234 18.70 -12.54 7.47
N LEU A 235 17.38 -12.65 7.57
CA LEU A 235 16.66 -13.92 7.43
C LEU A 235 16.81 -14.50 6.02
N ALA A 236 16.68 -13.68 4.98
CA ALA A 236 16.85 -14.07 3.58
C ALA A 236 18.25 -14.64 3.32
N ARG A 237 19.29 -13.95 3.79
CA ARG A 237 20.69 -14.39 3.70
C ARG A 237 20.91 -15.70 4.44
N GLN A 238 20.37 -15.84 5.65
CA GLN A 238 20.43 -17.09 6.40
C GLN A 238 19.78 -18.23 5.62
N LYS A 239 18.56 -18.04 5.10
CA LYS A 239 17.85 -19.07 4.33
C LYS A 239 18.51 -19.40 3.00
N ALA A 240 19.11 -18.42 2.33
CA ALA A 240 19.89 -18.62 1.12
C ALA A 240 21.10 -19.54 1.37
N ILE A 241 21.86 -19.28 2.44
CA ILE A 241 23.01 -20.10 2.83
C ILE A 241 22.56 -21.48 3.29
N GLU A 242 21.48 -21.56 4.07
CA GLU A 242 20.95 -22.83 4.57
C GLU A 242 20.41 -23.73 3.44
N GLY A 243 19.66 -23.19 2.48
CA GLY A 243 19.07 -24.02 1.43
C GLY A 243 20.06 -24.42 0.33
N PHE A 244 21.25 -23.83 0.28
CA PHE A 244 22.18 -24.04 -0.83
C PHE A 244 22.92 -25.37 -0.72
N SER A 245 22.90 -26.17 -1.80
CA SER A 245 23.63 -27.42 -1.90
C SER A 245 25.03 -27.17 -2.45
N ALA A 246 26.05 -27.47 -1.64
CA ALA A 246 27.46 -27.41 -2.04
C ALA A 246 27.91 -28.63 -2.87
N SER A 247 27.01 -29.22 -3.67
CA SER A 247 27.30 -30.47 -4.41
C SER A 247 28.42 -30.32 -5.44
N ASP A 248 28.63 -29.11 -5.95
CA ASP A 248 29.83 -28.75 -6.71
C ASP A 248 30.56 -27.62 -5.96
N PRO A 249 31.84 -27.82 -5.58
CA PRO A 249 32.61 -26.80 -4.88
C PRO A 249 32.89 -25.55 -5.74
N ASN A 250 32.71 -25.64 -7.07
CA ASN A 250 32.91 -24.52 -7.98
C ASN A 250 31.67 -23.63 -8.12
N TRP A 251 30.49 -24.11 -7.72
CA TRP A 251 29.27 -23.30 -7.80
C TRP A 251 29.33 -22.13 -6.84
N LYS A 252 28.91 -20.98 -7.37
CA LYS A 252 28.73 -19.75 -6.59
C LYS A 252 27.28 -19.60 -6.13
N LEU A 253 27.09 -19.08 -4.93
CA LEU A 253 25.82 -18.64 -4.39
C LEU A 253 25.78 -17.12 -4.46
N PHE A 254 24.87 -16.58 -5.26
CA PHE A 254 24.62 -15.15 -5.38
C PHE A 254 23.52 -14.75 -4.41
N ILE A 255 23.78 -13.73 -3.58
CA ILE A 255 22.86 -13.22 -2.57
C ILE A 255 22.69 -11.73 -2.76
N ASN A 256 21.45 -11.31 -3.04
CA ASN A 256 21.07 -9.91 -3.08
C ASN A 256 21.23 -9.26 -1.70
N LEU A 257 21.79 -8.05 -1.68
CA LEU A 257 22.01 -7.28 -0.47
C LEU A 257 21.80 -5.78 -0.72
N ASN A 258 21.07 -5.12 0.18
CA ASN A 258 20.97 -3.68 0.25
C ASN A 258 22.20 -3.09 0.94
N ALA A 259 22.84 -2.08 0.30
CA ALA A 259 24.01 -1.40 0.85
C ALA A 259 23.73 -0.74 2.22
N ASN A 260 22.50 -0.27 2.44
CA ASN A 260 22.11 0.45 3.66
C ASN A 260 22.08 -0.45 4.90
N VAL A 261 22.02 -1.78 4.73
CA VAL A 261 22.09 -2.77 5.83
C VAL A 261 23.36 -2.61 6.66
N ILE A 262 24.44 -2.13 6.05
CA ILE A 262 25.73 -1.95 6.72
C ILE A 262 25.65 -0.82 7.76
N HIS A 263 24.76 0.14 7.56
CA HIS A 263 24.52 1.24 8.48
C HIS A 263 23.47 0.93 9.55
N ASP A 264 22.84 -0.25 9.50
CA ASP A 264 21.84 -0.63 10.49
C ASP A 264 22.50 -0.86 11.87
N PRO A 265 22.00 -0.26 12.96
CA PRO A 265 22.55 -0.45 14.31
C PRO A 265 22.58 -1.91 14.78
N GLN A 266 21.74 -2.76 14.22
CA GLN A 266 21.67 -4.19 14.53
C GLN A 266 22.65 -5.02 13.70
N PHE A 267 23.37 -4.42 12.75
CA PHE A 267 24.39 -5.09 11.95
C PHE A 267 25.46 -5.70 12.85
N THR A 268 25.61 -7.01 12.77
CA THR A 268 26.65 -7.75 13.49
C THR A 268 27.61 -8.38 12.49
N PRO A 269 28.87 -7.92 12.42
CA PRO A 269 29.91 -8.55 11.62
C PRO A 269 30.09 -10.04 11.97
N GLY A 270 30.56 -10.86 11.02
CA GLY A 270 30.86 -12.28 11.25
C GLY A 270 29.68 -13.26 11.32
N GLN A 271 28.41 -12.79 11.38
CA GLN A 271 27.24 -13.70 11.37
C GLN A 271 27.15 -14.51 10.07
N THR A 272 27.44 -13.89 8.93
CA THR A 272 27.49 -14.56 7.63
C THR A 272 28.52 -15.69 7.65
N LEU A 273 29.74 -15.41 8.12
CA LEU A 273 30.81 -16.43 8.22
C LEU A 273 30.40 -17.60 9.11
N ALA A 274 29.68 -17.34 10.21
CA ALA A 274 29.16 -18.39 11.07
C ALA A 274 28.16 -19.31 10.34
N PHE A 275 27.28 -18.76 9.51
CA PHE A 275 26.35 -19.57 8.70
C PHE A 275 27.08 -20.38 7.62
N LEU A 276 28.04 -19.78 6.92
CA LEU A 276 28.84 -20.46 5.90
C LEU A 276 29.60 -21.64 6.51
N LYS A 277 30.27 -21.41 7.64
CA LYS A 277 31.02 -22.45 8.36
C LYS A 277 30.13 -23.62 8.78
N LYS A 278 28.92 -23.35 9.29
CA LYS A 278 27.95 -24.39 9.66
C LYS A 278 27.49 -25.24 8.46
N ARG A 279 27.53 -24.67 7.25
CA ARG A 279 27.14 -25.35 6.00
C ARG A 279 28.31 -25.91 5.21
N GLY A 280 29.55 -25.78 5.71
CA GLY A 280 30.75 -26.21 5.00
C GLY A 280 31.02 -25.40 3.73
N LEU A 281 30.46 -24.19 3.63
CA LEU A 281 30.71 -23.27 2.53
C LEU A 281 31.90 -22.39 2.84
N THR A 282 32.66 -22.06 1.79
CA THR A 282 33.76 -21.09 1.87
C THR A 282 33.28 -19.71 1.44
N PRO A 283 33.86 -18.61 1.96
CA PRO A 283 33.53 -17.26 1.50
C PRO A 283 33.68 -17.07 -0.01
N GLN A 284 34.62 -17.78 -0.64
CA GLN A 284 34.86 -17.72 -2.08
C GLN A 284 33.69 -18.28 -2.90
N GLN A 285 32.81 -19.08 -2.29
CA GLN A 285 31.60 -19.60 -2.94
C GLN A 285 30.41 -18.64 -2.86
N VAL A 286 30.54 -17.49 -2.19
CA VAL A 286 29.45 -16.52 -2.04
C VAL A 286 29.79 -15.25 -2.80
N VAL A 287 28.82 -14.74 -3.53
CA VAL A 287 28.88 -13.45 -4.23
C VAL A 287 27.73 -12.59 -3.70
N PHE A 288 28.06 -11.41 -3.17
CA PHE A 288 27.04 -10.43 -2.81
C PHE A 288 26.72 -9.53 -4.00
N GLU A 289 25.44 -9.40 -4.30
CA GLU A 289 24.93 -8.52 -5.34
C GLU A 289 24.35 -7.26 -4.69
N ILE A 290 24.96 -6.11 -4.97
CA ILE A 290 24.55 -4.81 -4.44
C ILE A 290 23.93 -4.03 -5.59
N THR A 291 22.65 -3.65 -5.45
CA THR A 291 21.95 -2.93 -6.52
C THR A 291 22.37 -1.47 -6.58
N GLU A 292 22.66 -1.00 -7.80
CA GLU A 292 23.34 0.28 -8.08
C GLU A 292 22.54 1.55 -7.73
N ARG A 293 21.20 1.45 -7.55
CA ARG A 293 20.35 2.62 -7.20
C ARG A 293 20.69 3.27 -5.85
N GLN A 294 21.57 2.66 -5.05
CA GLN A 294 21.92 3.13 -3.71
C GLN A 294 23.44 3.12 -3.43
N SER A 295 24.28 2.76 -4.40
CA SER A 295 25.72 2.51 -4.20
C SER A 295 26.65 3.66 -4.57
N ILE A 296 26.13 4.88 -4.77
CA ILE A 296 26.97 5.99 -5.25
C ILE A 296 27.88 6.55 -4.14
N ASP A 297 27.57 6.33 -2.86
CA ASP A 297 28.25 7.09 -1.79
C ASP A 297 29.26 6.33 -0.91
N ASP A 298 29.34 4.98 -0.90
CA ASP A 298 30.18 4.32 0.13
C ASP A 298 30.79 2.94 -0.26
N TYR A 299 31.87 2.96 -1.04
CA TYR A 299 32.64 1.75 -1.39
C TYR A 299 33.35 1.10 -0.19
N ALA A 300 33.72 1.87 0.84
CA ALA A 300 34.47 1.38 2.00
C ALA A 300 33.63 0.49 2.93
N SER A 301 32.32 0.74 2.99
CA SER A 301 31.37 0.00 3.84
C SER A 301 31.20 -1.46 3.40
N CYS A 302 31.40 -1.76 2.11
CA CYS A 302 31.25 -3.11 1.54
C CYS A 302 32.24 -4.16 2.10
N GLU A 303 33.40 -3.77 2.64
CA GLU A 303 34.38 -4.71 3.22
C GLU A 303 33.89 -5.36 4.53
N LEU A 304 32.94 -4.72 5.23
CA LEU A 304 32.36 -5.24 6.48
C LEU A 304 31.41 -6.44 6.26
N LEU A 305 31.00 -6.70 5.01
CA LEU A 305 30.07 -7.77 4.66
C LEU A 305 30.73 -9.15 4.55
N THR A 306 32.05 -9.17 4.38
CA THR A 306 32.85 -10.37 4.15
C THR A 306 33.72 -10.77 5.36
N THR A 307 33.74 -9.94 6.41
CA THR A 307 34.48 -10.12 7.67
C THR A 307 33.58 -10.61 8.82
#